data_AF-A0A951AFQ4-F1
#
_entry.id   AF-A0A951AFQ4-F1
#
_cell.length_a   1.000
_cell.length_b   1.000
_cell.length_c   1.000
_cell.angle_alpha   90.00
_cell.angle_beta   90.00
_cell.angle_gamma   90.00
#
_symmetry.space_group_name_H-M   'P 1'
#
loop_
_entity.id
_entity.type
_entity.pdbx_description
1 polymer ?
#
loop_
_entity_poly.entity_id
_entity_poly.type
_entity_poly.pdbx_seq_one_letter_code
_entity_poly.pdbx_strand_id
1 'polypeptide(L)'
;MSSDGQKSNGSDDPNPVDPWVHAQLSTEQISWLKRQGGAVNQADLVKHALAEWVVRHPEDWFRGTHLSDAIRSALTEFIDRHKDEFIFLD
;
A
#
# COMPACT_ATOMS: atom_id res chain seq x y z
N MET A 1 4.30 -13.08 42.29
CA MET A 1 4.93 -13.00 40.95
C MET A 1 4.41 -14.16 40.14
N SER A 2 3.68 -13.87 39.06
CA SER A 2 3.56 -14.67 37.83
C SER A 2 2.59 -13.90 36.95
N SER A 3 3.16 -13.24 35.93
CA SER A 3 2.44 -12.44 34.95
C SER A 3 1.77 -13.39 33.97
N ASP A 4 0.44 -13.31 33.85
CA ASP A 4 -0.30 -14.01 32.80
C ASP A 4 0.10 -13.43 31.45
N GLY A 5 0.53 -14.34 30.57
CA GLY A 5 0.97 -14.06 29.22
C GLY A 5 -0.15 -13.43 28.41
N GLN A 6 -0.06 -12.12 28.25
CA GLN A 6 -0.79 -11.38 27.25
C GLN A 6 -0.28 -11.85 25.88
N LYS A 7 -1.01 -12.80 25.27
CA LYS A 7 -0.84 -13.17 23.87
C LYS A 7 -1.07 -11.92 23.04
N SER A 8 0.02 -11.25 22.68
CA SER A 8 0.02 -10.29 21.59
C SER A 8 -0.36 -11.07 20.34
N ASN A 9 -1.62 -10.96 19.90
CA ASN A 9 -1.97 -11.21 18.50
C ASN A 9 -1.38 -10.06 17.67
N GLY A 10 -0.05 -9.94 17.70
CA GLY A 10 0.71 -9.14 16.78
C GLY A 10 0.51 -9.80 15.43
N SER A 11 -0.41 -9.25 14.65
CA SER A 11 -0.28 -9.33 13.21
C SER A 11 1.02 -8.59 12.88
N ASP A 12 2.15 -9.27 13.06
CA ASP A 12 3.46 -8.84 12.58
C ASP A 12 3.36 -8.88 11.06
N ASP A 13 2.73 -7.84 10.50
CA ASP A 13 2.85 -7.54 9.08
C ASP A 13 4.35 -7.27 8.90
N PRO A 14 5.10 -8.16 8.23
CA PRO A 14 6.55 -8.19 8.37
C PRO A 14 7.23 -6.95 7.80
N ASN A 15 6.50 -6.09 7.08
CA ASN A 15 6.99 -4.84 6.51
C ASN A 15 5.88 -3.79 6.43
N PRO A 16 5.61 -3.03 7.51
CA PRO A 16 4.58 -2.00 7.50
C PRO A 16 4.97 -0.85 6.57
N VAL A 17 3.97 -0.32 5.85
CA VAL A 17 4.11 0.94 5.12
C VAL A 17 4.44 2.05 6.13
N ASP A 18 5.36 2.95 5.76
CA ASP A 18 5.72 4.08 6.61
C ASP A 18 4.47 4.86 7.08
N PRO A 19 4.37 5.23 8.38
CA PRO A 19 3.18 5.87 8.93
C PRO A 19 2.78 7.16 8.20
N TRP A 20 3.73 7.94 7.69
CA TRP A 20 3.44 9.15 6.92
C TRP A 20 2.77 8.82 5.59
N VAL A 21 3.29 7.79 4.89
CA VAL A 21 2.69 7.29 3.64
C VAL A 21 1.29 6.77 3.91
N HIS A 22 1.12 5.96 4.96
CA HIS A 22 -0.16 5.40 5.36
C HIS A 22 -1.19 6.50 5.68
N ALA A 23 -0.78 7.62 6.27
CA ALA A 23 -1.64 8.77 6.53
C ALA A 23 -2.10 9.49 5.24
N GLN A 24 -1.42 9.29 4.11
CA GLN A 24 -1.85 9.84 2.82
C GLN A 24 -2.88 8.96 2.12
N LEU A 25 -3.02 7.69 2.51
CA LEU A 25 -3.85 6.73 1.78
C LEU A 25 -5.32 6.84 2.17
N SER A 26 -6.20 6.54 1.21
CA SER A 26 -7.61 6.36 1.49
C SER A 26 -7.87 5.06 2.26
N THR A 27 -9.01 4.99 2.94
CA THR A 27 -9.44 3.78 3.67
C THR A 27 -9.53 2.55 2.75
N GLU A 28 -9.91 2.74 1.48
CA GLU A 28 -9.99 1.68 0.48
C GLU A 28 -8.61 1.14 0.12
N GLN A 29 -7.64 2.03 -0.13
CA GLN A 29 -6.25 1.65 -0.42
C GLN A 29 -5.60 0.92 0.76
N ILE A 30 -5.82 1.40 1.98
CA ILE A 30 -5.34 0.74 3.21
C ILE A 30 -5.95 -0.66 3.32
N SER A 31 -7.26 -0.77 3.09
CA SER A 31 -7.96 -2.05 3.14
C SER A 31 -7.45 -3.02 2.09
N TRP A 32 -7.15 -2.52 0.88
CA TRP A 32 -6.57 -3.32 -0.19
C TRP A 32 -5.16 -3.80 0.15
N LEU A 33 -4.28 -2.93 0.68
CA LEU A 33 -2.93 -3.30 1.09
C LEU A 33 -2.96 -4.39 2.17
N LYS A 34 -3.85 -4.26 3.16
CA LYS A 34 -4.03 -5.27 4.21
C LYS A 34 -4.51 -6.62 3.67
N ARG A 35 -5.30 -6.65 2.60
CA ARG A 35 -5.75 -7.89 1.96
C ARG A 35 -4.63 -8.64 1.25
N GLN A 36 -3.55 -7.97 0.87
CA GLN A 36 -2.37 -8.63 0.29
C GLN A 36 -1.64 -9.50 1.33
N GLY A 37 -1.85 -9.23 2.62
CA GLY A 37 -1.29 -9.99 3.73
C GLY A 37 0.24 -10.10 3.67
N GLY A 38 0.79 -11.17 4.24
CA GLY A 38 2.24 -11.44 4.19
C GLY A 38 2.75 -11.98 2.85
N ALA A 39 1.89 -12.13 1.83
CA ALA A 39 2.30 -12.66 0.53
C ALA A 39 3.19 -11.67 -0.25
N VAL A 40 2.98 -10.37 -0.04
CA VAL A 40 3.73 -9.30 -0.69
C VAL A 40 4.00 -8.17 0.31
N ASN A 41 5.22 -7.65 0.30
CA ASN A 41 5.58 -6.49 1.11
C ASN A 41 4.76 -5.26 0.68
N GLN A 42 3.94 -4.74 1.59
CA GLN A 42 3.07 -3.59 1.32
C GLN A 42 3.87 -2.34 0.94
N ALA A 43 5.01 -2.08 1.59
CA ALA A 43 5.86 -0.95 1.24
C ALA A 43 6.43 -1.07 -0.18
N ASP A 44 6.77 -2.28 -0.62
CA ASP A 44 7.26 -2.52 -1.97
C ASP A 44 6.13 -2.40 -3.01
N LEU A 45 4.89 -2.79 -2.68
CA LEU A 45 3.73 -2.51 -3.52
C LEU A 45 3.53 -1.01 -3.74
N VAL A 46 3.63 -0.19 -2.69
CA VAL A 46 3.53 1.28 -2.83
C VAL A 46 4.66 1.83 -3.71
N LYS A 47 5.90 1.35 -3.52
CA LYS A 47 7.05 1.77 -4.35
C LYS A 47 6.86 1.38 -5.81
N HIS A 48 6.43 0.15 -6.09
CA HIS A 48 6.18 -0.31 -7.45
C HIS A 48 5.05 0.46 -8.12
N ALA A 49 3.93 0.67 -7.41
CA ALA A 49 2.83 1.48 -7.90
C ALA A 49 3.30 2.90 -8.27
N LEU A 50 4.08 3.54 -7.40
CA LEU A 50 4.60 4.88 -7.66
C LEU A 50 5.60 4.92 -8.81
N ALA A 51 6.53 3.96 -8.88
CA ALA A 51 7.50 3.87 -9.97
C ALA A 51 6.81 3.71 -11.33
N GLU A 52 5.83 2.80 -11.42
CA GLU A 52 5.02 2.62 -12.63
C GLU A 52 4.21 3.86 -12.98
N TRP A 53 3.66 4.55 -11.98
CA TRP A 53 2.90 5.78 -12.19
C TRP A 53 3.79 6.91 -12.74
N VAL A 54 4.99 7.12 -12.18
CA VAL A 54 5.93 8.16 -12.68
C VAL A 54 6.35 7.92 -14.12
N VAL A 55 6.56 6.65 -14.52
CA VAL A 55 6.89 6.30 -15.91
C VAL A 55 5.73 6.58 -16.87
N ARG A 56 4.48 6.38 -16.42
CA ARG A 56 3.27 6.59 -17.25
C ARG A 56 2.78 8.04 -17.25
N HIS A 57 3.09 8.79 -16.20
CA HIS A 57 2.65 10.17 -16.01
C HIS A 57 3.84 11.11 -15.76
N PRO A 58 4.85 11.14 -16.65
CA PRO A 58 6.03 11.97 -16.45
C PRO A 58 5.67 13.46 -16.41
N GLU A 59 4.70 13.89 -17.22
CA GLU A 59 4.22 15.28 -17.24
C GLU A 59 3.66 15.70 -15.88
N ASP A 60 2.87 14.86 -15.23
CA ASP A 60 2.28 15.18 -13.93
C ASP A 60 3.35 15.20 -12.83
N TRP A 61 4.32 14.29 -12.89
CA TRP A 61 5.44 14.27 -11.96
C TRP A 61 6.30 15.53 -12.06
N PHE A 62 6.69 15.93 -13.28
CA PHE A 62 7.56 17.09 -13.49
C PHE A 62 6.83 18.44 -13.34
N ARG A 63 5.49 18.47 -13.41
CA ARG A 63 4.69 19.68 -13.17
C ARG A 63 4.42 19.97 -11.69
N GLY A 64 5.03 19.20 -10.78
CA GLY A 64 5.00 19.48 -9.35
C GLY A 64 3.81 18.88 -8.62
N THR A 65 3.26 17.76 -9.12
CA THR A 65 2.29 16.96 -8.36
C THR A 65 2.82 16.70 -6.94
N HIS A 66 2.01 17.02 -5.93
CA HIS A 66 2.38 16.74 -4.55
C HIS A 66 2.58 15.24 -4.35
N LEU A 67 3.64 14.86 -3.64
CA LEU A 67 3.97 13.45 -3.41
C LEU A 67 2.80 12.65 -2.83
N SER A 68 2.00 13.24 -1.94
CA SER A 68 0.79 12.61 -1.39
C SER A 68 -0.24 12.26 -2.46
N ASP A 69 -0.44 13.15 -3.44
CA ASP A 69 -1.42 12.96 -4.51
C ASP A 69 -0.88 11.98 -5.55
N ALA A 70 0.42 12.01 -5.83
CA ALA A 70 1.09 11.01 -6.66
C ALA A 70 0.96 9.61 -6.04
N ILE A 71 1.20 9.45 -4.73
CA ILE A 71 1.06 8.17 -4.04
C ILE A 71 -0.38 7.65 -4.12
N ARG A 72 -1.38 8.52 -3.86
CA ARG A 72 -2.78 8.10 -3.97
C ARG A 72 -3.14 7.71 -5.40
N SER A 73 -2.78 8.53 -6.39
CA SER A 73 -3.11 8.27 -7.79
C SER A 73 -2.44 6.99 -8.30
N ALA A 74 -1.17 6.80 -7.93
CA ALA A 74 -0.41 5.60 -8.23
C ALA A 74 -1.08 4.34 -7.68
N LEU A 75 -1.46 4.32 -6.40
CA LEU A 75 -2.13 3.19 -5.79
C LEU A 75 -3.52 2.95 -6.37
N THR A 76 -4.31 4.00 -6.63
CA THR A 76 -5.63 3.85 -7.26
C THR A 76 -5.50 3.19 -8.63
N GLU A 77 -4.63 3.72 -9.49
CA GLU A 77 -4.42 3.15 -10.83
C GLU A 77 -3.79 1.76 -10.80
N PHE A 78 -2.92 1.49 -9.83
CA PHE A 78 -2.35 0.17 -9.65
C PHE A 78 -3.45 -0.83 -9.26
N ILE A 79 -4.27 -0.50 -8.26
CA ILE A 79 -5.41 -1.33 -7.85
C ILE A 79 -6.36 -1.54 -9.03
N ASP A 80 -6.72 -0.50 -9.77
CA ASP A 80 -7.66 -0.60 -10.89
C ASP A 80 -7.17 -1.49 -12.03
N ARG A 81 -5.85 -1.51 -12.28
CA ARG A 81 -5.25 -2.37 -13.31
C ARG A 81 -5.09 -3.81 -12.84
N HIS A 82 -4.78 -4.02 -11.57
CA HIS A 82 -4.49 -5.36 -11.02
C HIS A 82 -5.70 -5.98 -10.30
N LYS A 83 -6.85 -5.29 -10.20
CA LYS A 83 -8.06 -5.80 -9.54
C LYS A 83 -8.54 -7.15 -10.10
N ASP A 84 -8.30 -7.37 -11.40
CA ASP A 84 -8.69 -8.60 -12.09
C ASP A 84 -7.64 -9.71 -11.92
N GLU A 85 -6.39 -9.36 -11.60
CA GLU A 85 -5.29 -10.30 -11.36
C GLU A 85 -5.30 -10.87 -9.93
N PHE A 86 -5.92 -10.14 -8.98
CA PHE A 86 -6.03 -10.52 -7.57
C PHE A 86 -7.45 -10.96 -7.17
N ILE A 87 -8.29 -11.38 -8.13
CA ILE A 87 -9.57 -12.03 -7.82
C ILE A 87 -9.26 -13.31 -7.03
N PHE A 88 -9.73 -13.30 -5.78
CA PHE A 88 -9.64 -14.36 -4.80
C PHE A 88 -9.75 -15.75 -5.44
N LEU A 89 -8.77 -16.61 -5.14
CA LEU A 89 -9.04 -18.03 -4.97
C LEU A 89 -10.13 -18.11 -3.89
N ASP A 90 -11.35 -18.38 -4.34
CA ASP A 90 -12.52 -18.71 -3.52
C ASP A 90 -12.26 -19.96 -2.66
#